data_AF-A0A2K3V034-F1
#
_entry.id   AF-A0A2K3V034-F1
#
_cell.length_a   1.000
_cell.length_b   1.000
_cell.length_c   1.000
_cell.angle_alpha   90.00
_cell.angle_beta   90.00
_cell.angle_gamma   90.00
#
_symmetry.space_group_name_H-M   'P 1'
#
loop_
_entity.id
_entity.type
_entity.pdbx_description
1 polymer ?
#
loop_
_entity_poly.entity_id
_entity_poly.type
_entity_poly.pdbx_seq_one_letter_code
_entity_poly.pdbx_strand_id
1 'polypeptide(L)'
;MSLTSPPPPGIGLLDLARLRSRTLLFFAAAALGLLVSGYVVTRSGMPVWGGTLLFLGAVAVPAGLKWRDDFVAWGPAVMVLSVLLTLQGFHTVEHVVQVAQFYVLGQPGIRSQGLISSLNIEWVHFTWNWLAAAGVYFVFARGMRGVWGWALLLWVTAHSLEHTLMLARYLSMEQSVMDMTMTSFPVGQALPGILGRDGWLATHVPVLRAIPGLASLPRVMIHFNWNVGEMTFLLLAARAGLPRLLSPPLPFPKDTRPHD
;
A
#
# COMPACT_ATOMS: atom_id res chain seq x y z
N MET A 1 -31.64 18.59 -13.54
CA MET A 1 -30.93 18.56 -12.24
C MET A 1 -29.68 19.42 -12.41
N SER A 2 -29.64 20.59 -11.78
CA SER A 2 -28.64 21.63 -12.08
C SER A 2 -27.25 21.27 -11.54
N LEU A 3 -26.25 21.13 -12.42
CA LEU A 3 -24.86 20.72 -12.15
C LEU A 3 -23.93 21.90 -11.78
N THR A 4 -24.41 22.89 -11.02
CA THR A 4 -23.63 24.12 -10.78
C THR A 4 -23.66 24.61 -9.33
N SER A 5 -23.61 23.70 -8.35
CA SER A 5 -23.11 24.12 -7.05
C SER A 5 -21.59 24.27 -7.17
N PRO A 6 -21.00 25.44 -6.81
CA PRO A 6 -19.56 25.58 -6.73
C PRO A 6 -19.00 24.51 -5.77
N PRO A 7 -17.80 23.97 -6.03
CA PRO A 7 -17.20 22.99 -5.14
C PRO A 7 -17.11 23.61 -3.73
N PRO A 8 -17.53 22.89 -2.68
CA PRO A 8 -17.49 23.40 -1.32
C PRO A 8 -16.05 23.83 -0.97
N PRO A 9 -15.88 24.87 -0.13
CA PRO A 9 -14.58 25.45 0.16
C PRO A 9 -13.60 24.39 0.68
N GLY A 10 -12.44 24.32 0.01
CA GLY A 10 -11.17 23.75 0.50
C GLY A 10 -11.23 22.35 1.10
N ILE A 11 -11.53 21.33 0.30
CA ILE A 11 -11.36 19.93 0.74
C ILE A 11 -9.87 19.71 1.04
N GLY A 12 -9.56 19.38 2.29
CA GLY A 12 -8.21 19.05 2.73
C GLY A 12 -7.93 17.54 2.67
N LEU A 13 -6.67 17.15 2.84
CA LEU A 13 -6.29 15.74 2.94
C LEU A 13 -7.02 15.01 4.07
N LEU A 14 -7.28 15.69 5.18
CA LEU A 14 -8.02 15.12 6.31
C LEU A 14 -9.45 14.75 5.92
N ASP A 15 -10.07 15.47 4.98
CA ASP A 15 -11.41 15.13 4.49
C ASP A 15 -11.44 13.83 3.70
N LEU A 16 -10.32 13.44 3.07
CA LEU A 16 -10.18 12.14 2.42
C LEU A 16 -10.10 10.99 3.43
N ALA A 17 -9.69 11.25 4.68
CA ALA A 17 -9.70 10.25 5.74
C ALA A 17 -11.03 10.19 6.51
N ARG A 18 -11.89 11.21 6.36
CA ARG A 18 -13.16 11.28 7.10
C ARG A 18 -14.17 10.29 6.57
N LEU A 19 -14.75 9.50 7.48
CA LEU A 19 -15.85 8.58 7.20
C LEU A 19 -17.21 9.28 7.05
N ARG A 20 -17.31 10.55 7.45
CA ARG A 20 -18.52 11.41 7.31
C ARG A 20 -19.77 10.70 7.87
N SER A 21 -20.83 10.58 7.07
CA SER A 21 -22.08 9.89 7.40
C SER A 21 -21.91 8.39 7.68
N ARG A 22 -20.74 7.81 7.37
CA ARG A 22 -20.43 6.38 7.59
C ARG A 22 -19.76 6.11 8.94
N THR A 23 -19.50 7.13 9.77
CA THR A 23 -18.77 6.98 11.04
C THR A 23 -19.44 5.97 11.99
N LEU A 24 -20.74 6.09 12.23
CA LEU A 24 -21.47 5.16 13.10
C LEU A 24 -21.46 3.74 12.53
N LEU A 25 -21.70 3.59 11.23
CA LEU A 25 -21.68 2.29 10.55
C LEU A 25 -20.30 1.65 10.64
N PHE A 26 -19.24 2.43 10.49
CA PHE A 26 -17.86 1.95 10.63
C PHE A 26 -17.58 1.42 12.02
N PHE A 27 -17.91 2.17 13.07
CA PHE A 27 -17.70 1.70 14.44
C PHE A 27 -18.59 0.51 14.81
N ALA A 28 -19.84 0.48 14.34
CA ALA A 28 -20.71 -0.67 14.52
C ALA A 28 -20.15 -1.92 13.82
N ALA A 29 -19.68 -1.79 12.57
CA ALA A 29 -19.06 -2.87 11.83
C ALA A 29 -17.73 -3.32 12.45
N ALA A 30 -16.92 -2.39 12.96
CA ALA A 30 -15.68 -2.71 13.66
C ALA A 30 -15.95 -3.47 14.97
N ALA A 31 -16.91 -3.01 15.78
CA ALA A 31 -17.30 -3.69 17.02
C ALA A 31 -17.85 -5.09 16.72
N LEU A 32 -18.77 -5.22 15.77
CA LEU A 32 -19.31 -6.52 15.36
C LEU A 32 -18.22 -7.43 14.79
N GLY A 33 -17.38 -6.91 13.91
CA GLY A 33 -16.26 -7.63 13.31
C GLY A 33 -15.30 -8.16 14.36
N LEU A 34 -14.98 -7.35 15.39
CA LEU A 34 -14.11 -7.75 16.48
C LEU A 34 -14.75 -8.84 17.35
N LEU A 35 -16.04 -8.71 17.68
CA LEU A 35 -16.77 -9.71 18.46
C LEU A 35 -16.86 -11.05 17.72
N VAL A 36 -17.23 -11.02 16.44
CA VAL A 36 -17.32 -12.22 15.59
C VAL A 36 -15.95 -12.85 15.40
N SER A 37 -14.94 -12.04 15.06
CA SER A 37 -13.54 -12.48 14.94
C SER A 37 -13.05 -13.18 16.20
N GLY A 38 -13.19 -12.53 17.36
CA GLY A 38 -12.76 -13.07 18.66
C GLY A 38 -13.52 -14.35 19.03
N TYR A 39 -14.83 -14.40 18.80
CA TYR A 39 -15.62 -15.61 19.02
C TYR A 39 -15.15 -16.77 18.14
N VAL A 40 -14.97 -16.56 16.83
CA VAL A 40 -14.55 -17.62 15.90
C VAL A 40 -13.12 -18.10 16.20
N VAL A 41 -12.19 -17.18 16.49
CA VAL A 41 -10.82 -17.53 16.88
C VAL A 41 -10.81 -18.39 18.15
N THR A 42 -11.57 -18.00 19.18
CA THR A 42 -11.58 -18.71 20.47
C THR A 42 -12.39 -20.00 20.47
N ARG A 43 -13.46 -20.10 19.67
CA ARG A 43 -14.38 -21.25 19.69
C ARG A 43 -14.12 -22.27 18.61
N SER A 44 -13.61 -21.86 17.46
CA SER A 44 -13.39 -22.74 16.30
C SER A 44 -11.90 -23.08 16.09
N GLY A 45 -11.01 -22.57 16.95
CA GLY A 45 -9.56 -22.72 16.77
C GLY A 45 -9.02 -22.01 15.53
N MET A 46 -9.77 -21.04 14.99
CA MET A 46 -9.34 -20.27 13.82
C MET A 46 -8.07 -19.50 14.17
N PRO A 47 -7.03 -19.54 13.33
CA PRO A 47 -5.82 -18.77 13.58
C PRO A 47 -6.12 -17.26 13.55
N VAL A 48 -5.34 -16.48 14.32
CA VAL A 48 -5.56 -15.03 14.51
C VAL A 48 -5.60 -14.25 13.17
N TRP A 49 -4.84 -14.68 12.17
CA TRP A 49 -4.88 -14.06 10.84
C TRP A 49 -6.26 -14.20 10.17
N GLY A 50 -6.94 -15.34 10.37
CA GLY A 50 -8.28 -15.58 9.84
C GLY A 50 -9.30 -14.66 10.52
N GLY A 51 -9.20 -14.51 11.84
CA GLY A 51 -9.99 -13.54 12.59
C GLY A 51 -9.72 -12.10 12.15
N THR A 52 -8.49 -11.77 11.77
CA THR A 52 -8.13 -10.46 11.23
C THR A 52 -8.81 -10.21 9.88
N LEU A 53 -8.85 -11.20 8.98
CA LEU A 53 -9.58 -11.10 7.71
C LEU A 53 -11.08 -10.91 7.90
N LEU A 54 -11.68 -11.59 8.88
CA LEU A 54 -13.10 -11.39 9.21
C LEU A 54 -13.37 -9.95 9.69
N PHE A 55 -12.52 -9.44 10.58
CA PHE A 55 -12.61 -8.06 11.04
C PHE A 55 -12.45 -7.07 9.88
N LEU A 56 -11.43 -7.25 9.04
CA LEU A 56 -11.18 -6.40 7.87
C LEU A 56 -12.33 -6.45 6.87
N GLY A 57 -12.91 -7.63 6.62
CA GLY A 57 -14.09 -7.79 5.78
C GLY A 57 -15.30 -7.02 6.31
N ALA A 58 -15.50 -7.00 7.63
CA ALA A 58 -16.59 -6.24 8.24
C ALA A 58 -16.40 -4.72 8.04
N VAL A 59 -15.19 -4.18 8.29
CA VAL A 59 -14.92 -2.74 8.13
C VAL A 59 -14.76 -2.31 6.66
N ALA A 60 -14.47 -3.24 5.75
CA ALA A 60 -14.39 -2.98 4.31
C ALA A 60 -15.74 -2.50 3.73
N VAL A 61 -16.87 -2.93 4.29
CA VAL A 61 -18.20 -2.50 3.85
C VAL A 61 -18.41 -0.98 4.01
N PRO A 62 -18.31 -0.40 5.22
CA PRO A 62 -18.42 1.05 5.38
C PRO A 62 -17.30 1.83 4.67
N ALA A 63 -16.09 1.27 4.57
CA ALA A 63 -15.00 1.90 3.80
C ALA A 63 -15.32 1.97 2.30
N GLY A 64 -15.84 0.89 1.71
CA GLY A 64 -16.28 0.85 0.31
C GLY A 64 -17.44 1.79 0.02
N LEU A 65 -18.43 1.86 0.93
CA LEU A 65 -19.51 2.85 0.83
C LEU A 65 -18.98 4.29 0.88
N LYS A 66 -18.00 4.55 1.75
CA LYS A 66 -17.33 5.85 1.82
C LYS A 66 -16.63 6.17 0.50
N TRP A 67 -15.86 5.23 -0.08
CA TRP A 67 -15.19 5.47 -1.37
C TRP A 67 -16.16 5.65 -2.53
N ARG A 68 -17.31 4.96 -2.51
CA ARG A 68 -18.40 5.24 -3.44
C ARG A 68 -18.90 6.69 -3.29
N ASP A 69 -19.08 7.17 -2.05
CA ASP A 69 -19.50 8.55 -1.81
C ASP A 69 -18.44 9.55 -2.34
N ASP A 70 -17.15 9.28 -2.14
CA ASP A 70 -16.05 10.09 -2.71
C ASP A 70 -16.08 10.11 -4.24
N PHE A 71 -16.32 8.96 -4.87
CA PHE A 71 -16.41 8.85 -6.33
C PHE A 71 -17.54 9.73 -6.86
N VAL A 72 -18.72 9.65 -6.22
CA VAL A 72 -19.88 10.46 -6.62
C VAL A 72 -19.63 11.95 -6.38
N ALA A 73 -18.95 12.30 -5.28
CA ALA A 73 -18.73 13.69 -4.91
C ALA A 73 -17.61 14.38 -5.71
N TRP A 74 -16.53 13.65 -6.02
CA TRP A 74 -15.27 14.25 -6.52
C TRP A 74 -14.63 13.51 -7.68
N GLY A 75 -15.25 12.42 -8.13
CA GLY A 75 -14.78 11.62 -9.25
C GLY A 75 -13.69 10.61 -8.90
N PRO A 76 -13.27 9.81 -9.90
CA PRO A 76 -12.44 8.63 -9.70
C PRO A 76 -11.03 8.95 -9.19
N ALA A 77 -10.42 10.07 -9.61
CA ALA A 77 -9.05 10.40 -9.19
C ALA A 77 -8.95 10.66 -7.69
N VAL A 78 -9.92 11.39 -7.13
CA VAL A 78 -9.97 11.67 -5.69
C VAL A 78 -10.35 10.43 -4.89
N MET A 79 -11.28 9.61 -5.41
CA MET A 79 -11.59 8.31 -4.81
C MET A 79 -10.33 7.43 -4.74
N VAL A 80 -9.60 7.25 -5.85
CA VAL A 80 -8.37 6.43 -5.88
C VAL A 80 -7.33 7.00 -4.93
N LEU A 81 -7.16 8.32 -4.87
CA LEU A 81 -6.25 8.94 -3.91
C LEU A 81 -6.66 8.64 -2.46
N SER A 82 -7.97 8.66 -2.14
CA SER A 82 -8.46 8.27 -0.82
C SER A 82 -8.17 6.79 -0.53
N VAL A 83 -8.42 5.91 -1.49
CA VAL A 83 -8.12 4.48 -1.36
C VAL A 83 -6.63 4.28 -1.07
N LEU A 84 -5.75 4.89 -1.86
CA LEU A 84 -4.29 4.82 -1.67
C LEU A 84 -3.88 5.29 -0.28
N LEU A 85 -4.36 6.46 0.16
CA LEU A 85 -4.02 6.99 1.49
C LEU A 85 -4.46 6.06 2.63
N THR A 86 -5.68 5.52 2.55
CA THR A 86 -6.21 4.60 3.56
C THR A 86 -5.45 3.27 3.57
N LEU A 87 -5.30 2.66 2.41
CA LEU A 87 -4.73 1.33 2.24
C LEU A 87 -3.22 1.32 2.47
N GLN A 88 -2.48 2.28 1.90
CA GLN A 88 -1.05 2.44 2.17
C GLN A 88 -0.78 2.81 3.62
N GLY A 89 -1.64 3.62 4.24
CA GLY A 89 -1.56 3.93 5.66
C GLY A 89 -1.71 2.68 6.53
N PHE A 90 -2.71 1.84 6.24
CA PHE A 90 -2.89 0.56 6.92
C PHE A 90 -1.68 -0.39 6.72
N HIS A 91 -1.18 -0.49 5.49
CA HIS A 91 0.01 -1.29 5.18
C HIS A 91 1.26 -0.80 5.93
N THR A 92 1.43 0.52 6.03
CA THR A 92 2.52 1.10 6.84
C THR A 92 2.41 0.73 8.31
N VAL A 93 1.20 0.71 8.89
CA VAL A 93 0.99 0.26 10.28
C VAL A 93 1.34 -1.22 10.45
N GLU A 94 1.02 -2.06 9.48
CA GLU A 94 1.43 -3.46 9.48
C GLU A 94 2.97 -3.59 9.58
N HIS A 95 3.71 -2.80 8.81
CA HIS A 95 5.18 -2.81 8.87
C HIS A 95 5.73 -2.22 10.16
N VAL A 96 5.06 -1.24 10.78
CA VAL A 96 5.42 -0.80 12.14
C VAL A 96 5.33 -1.97 13.12
N VAL A 97 4.28 -2.79 13.02
CA VAL A 97 4.14 -4.00 13.84
C VAL A 97 5.25 -5.01 13.53
N GLN A 98 5.62 -5.22 12.26
CA GLN A 98 6.74 -6.08 11.89
C GLN A 98 8.08 -5.61 12.49
N VAL A 99 8.36 -4.30 12.41
CA VAL A 99 9.58 -3.70 13.00
C VAL A 99 9.57 -3.86 14.52
N ALA A 100 8.43 -3.67 15.18
CA ALA A 100 8.29 -3.89 16.61
C ALA A 100 8.49 -5.37 16.98
N GLN A 101 7.92 -6.30 16.22
CA GLN A 101 8.16 -7.74 16.41
C GLN A 101 9.67 -8.07 16.31
N PHE A 102 10.36 -7.48 15.34
CA PHE A 102 11.78 -7.75 15.11
C PHE A 102 12.69 -7.14 16.18
N TYR A 103 12.58 -5.83 16.45
CA TYR A 103 13.51 -5.12 17.35
C TYR A 103 13.07 -5.07 18.80
N VAL A 104 11.75 -5.01 19.07
CA VAL A 104 11.24 -4.87 20.44
C VAL A 104 10.96 -6.24 21.04
N LEU A 105 10.34 -7.15 20.28
CA LEU A 105 10.02 -8.50 20.75
C LEU A 105 11.13 -9.52 20.45
N GLY A 106 12.20 -9.11 19.75
CA GLY A 106 13.35 -9.95 19.44
C GLY A 106 13.02 -11.16 18.56
N GLN A 107 11.92 -11.09 17.79
CA GLN A 107 11.52 -12.19 16.92
C GLN A 107 12.43 -12.25 15.69
N PRO A 108 12.78 -13.46 15.20
CA PRO A 108 13.49 -13.58 13.94
C PRO A 108 12.65 -13.03 12.78
N GLY A 109 13.29 -12.59 11.69
CA GLY A 109 12.61 -11.97 10.55
C GLY A 109 11.47 -12.84 9.98
N ILE A 110 11.67 -14.16 9.92
CA ILE A 110 10.65 -15.12 9.46
C ILE A 110 9.41 -15.20 10.37
N ARG A 111 9.49 -14.72 11.62
CA ARG A 111 8.35 -14.63 12.55
C ARG A 111 7.82 -13.21 12.71
N SER A 112 8.58 -12.21 12.25
CA SER A 112 8.18 -10.79 12.26
C SER A 112 7.30 -10.48 11.05
N GLN A 113 6.09 -11.03 11.05
CA GLN A 113 5.18 -11.09 9.90
C GLN A 113 3.96 -10.16 10.04
N GLY A 114 3.97 -9.27 11.03
CA GLY A 114 2.95 -8.27 11.31
C GLY A 114 1.62 -8.88 11.78
N LEU A 115 0.51 -8.23 11.45
CA LEU A 115 -0.83 -8.61 11.91
C LEU A 115 -1.49 -9.68 11.01
N ILE A 116 -1.28 -9.59 9.70
CA ILE A 116 -1.86 -10.51 8.71
C ILE A 116 -0.82 -11.57 8.33
N SER A 117 -0.33 -12.26 9.36
CA SER A 117 0.92 -13.03 9.36
C SER A 117 1.03 -14.19 8.36
N SER A 118 -0.06 -14.61 7.72
CA SER A 118 -0.09 -15.73 6.77
C SER A 118 -0.23 -15.33 5.30
N LEU A 119 -0.72 -14.11 5.01
CA LEU A 119 -0.71 -13.57 3.64
C LEU A 119 0.66 -13.02 3.26
N ASN A 120 1.64 -13.17 4.15
CA ASN A 120 2.97 -12.61 4.03
C ASN A 120 3.87 -13.40 3.07
N ILE A 121 3.30 -13.78 1.92
CA ILE A 121 4.00 -14.41 0.80
C ILE A 121 4.43 -13.33 -0.18
N GLU A 122 5.51 -13.58 -0.91
CA GLU A 122 6.08 -12.61 -1.85
C GLU A 122 5.06 -12.23 -2.95
N TRP A 123 4.15 -13.13 -3.32
CA TRP A 123 3.03 -12.86 -4.23
C TRP A 123 2.12 -11.72 -3.76
N VAL A 124 1.75 -11.69 -2.48
CA VAL A 124 0.84 -10.67 -1.95
C VAL A 124 1.53 -9.31 -1.97
N HIS A 125 2.81 -9.25 -1.62
CA HIS A 125 3.58 -8.00 -1.69
C HIS A 125 3.73 -7.53 -3.13
N PHE A 126 4.09 -8.43 -4.04
CA PHE A 126 4.16 -8.13 -5.47
C PHE A 126 2.84 -7.55 -5.99
N THR A 127 1.71 -8.23 -5.74
CA THR A 127 0.40 -7.78 -6.19
C THR A 127 0.02 -6.44 -5.56
N TRP A 128 0.23 -6.28 -4.25
CA TRP A 128 -0.04 -5.04 -3.55
C TRP A 128 0.74 -3.86 -4.13
N ASN A 129 2.06 -4.01 -4.28
CA ASN A 129 2.94 -2.94 -4.75
C ASN A 129 2.57 -2.50 -6.16
N TRP A 130 2.29 -3.45 -7.07
CA TRP A 130 1.87 -3.09 -8.42
C TRP A 130 0.47 -2.48 -8.50
N LEU A 131 -0.47 -2.87 -7.63
CA LEU A 131 -1.78 -2.20 -7.52
C LEU A 131 -1.64 -0.77 -6.97
N ALA A 132 -0.80 -0.58 -5.95
CA ALA A 132 -0.49 0.74 -5.41
C ALA A 132 0.18 1.62 -6.48
N ALA A 133 1.18 1.09 -7.20
CA ALA A 133 1.84 1.76 -8.31
C ALA A 133 0.86 2.14 -9.41
N ALA A 134 -0.04 1.24 -9.82
CA ALA A 134 -1.07 1.53 -10.82
C ALA A 134 -2.00 2.67 -10.36
N GLY A 135 -2.40 2.67 -9.09
CA GLY A 135 -3.17 3.77 -8.49
C GLY A 135 -2.41 5.09 -8.53
N VAL A 136 -1.11 5.09 -8.19
CA VAL A 136 -0.22 6.26 -8.29
C VAL A 136 -0.11 6.75 -9.73
N TYR A 137 0.10 5.85 -10.69
CA TYR A 137 0.19 6.19 -12.12
C TYR A 137 -1.08 6.84 -12.61
N PHE A 138 -2.23 6.33 -12.17
CA PHE A 138 -3.53 6.91 -12.48
C PHE A 138 -3.66 8.33 -11.91
N VAL A 139 -3.45 8.56 -10.62
CA VAL A 139 -3.62 9.91 -10.03
C VAL A 139 -2.55 10.90 -10.53
N PHE A 140 -1.35 10.41 -10.83
CA PHE A 140 -0.30 11.17 -11.51
C PHE A 140 -0.77 11.62 -12.90
N ALA A 141 -1.30 10.70 -13.71
CA ALA A 141 -1.84 10.98 -15.02
C ALA A 141 -3.02 11.97 -15.00
N ARG A 142 -3.77 12.02 -13.89
CA ARG A 142 -4.93 12.89 -13.68
C ARG A 142 -4.60 14.28 -13.12
N GLY A 143 -3.33 14.57 -12.78
CA GLY A 143 -2.92 15.94 -12.43
C GLY A 143 -1.89 16.06 -11.30
N MET A 144 -1.56 14.98 -10.60
CA MET A 144 -0.54 14.97 -9.53
C MET A 144 0.90 14.98 -10.08
N ARG A 145 1.22 15.82 -11.08
CA ARG A 145 2.53 15.86 -11.78
C ARG A 145 3.57 16.84 -11.21
N GLY A 146 3.42 17.26 -9.95
CA GLY A 146 4.40 18.15 -9.30
C GLY A 146 5.71 17.42 -8.94
N VAL A 147 6.67 18.15 -8.37
CA VAL A 147 7.95 17.57 -7.89
C VAL A 147 7.72 16.37 -6.96
N TRP A 148 6.76 16.48 -6.04
CA TRP A 148 6.40 15.38 -5.13
C TRP A 148 5.71 14.22 -5.83
N GLY A 149 4.96 14.49 -6.90
CA GLY A 149 4.34 13.45 -7.72
C GLY A 149 5.36 12.63 -8.49
N TRP A 150 6.39 13.28 -9.04
CA TRP A 150 7.53 12.60 -9.67
C TRP A 150 8.36 11.81 -8.66
N ALA A 151 8.61 12.37 -7.47
CA ALA A 151 9.30 11.65 -6.40
C ALA A 151 8.53 10.39 -5.98
N LEU A 152 7.21 10.51 -5.76
CA LEU A 152 6.34 9.37 -5.48
C LEU A 152 6.37 8.34 -6.60
N LEU A 153 6.26 8.79 -7.86
CA LEU A 153 6.28 7.92 -9.03
C LEU A 153 7.56 7.08 -9.09
N LEU A 154 8.72 7.75 -8.98
CA LEU A 154 10.01 7.06 -8.98
C LEU A 154 10.12 6.06 -7.82
N TRP A 155 9.68 6.47 -6.64
CA TRP A 155 9.80 5.68 -5.43
C TRP A 155 8.91 4.42 -5.47
N VAL A 156 7.63 4.56 -5.81
CA VAL A 156 6.69 3.42 -5.88
C VAL A 156 7.09 2.45 -7.00
N THR A 157 7.62 2.96 -8.12
CA THR A 157 8.15 2.11 -9.19
C THR A 157 9.37 1.32 -8.73
N ALA A 158 10.34 1.99 -8.08
CA ALA A 158 11.54 1.33 -7.57
C ALA A 158 11.19 0.25 -6.53
N HIS A 159 10.26 0.53 -5.62
CA HIS A 159 9.77 -0.44 -4.65
C HIS A 159 9.02 -1.61 -5.30
N SER A 160 8.20 -1.36 -6.33
CA SER A 160 7.54 -2.42 -7.10
C SER A 160 8.54 -3.33 -7.84
N LEU A 161 9.64 -2.76 -8.33
CA LEU A 161 10.73 -3.50 -8.97
C LEU A 161 11.52 -4.35 -7.95
N GLU A 162 11.74 -3.84 -6.73
CA GLU A 162 12.29 -4.63 -5.61
C GLU A 162 11.48 -5.91 -5.43
N HIS A 163 10.15 -5.79 -5.32
CA HIS A 163 9.25 -6.93 -5.16
C HIS A 163 9.20 -7.86 -6.36
N THR A 164 9.38 -7.32 -7.56
CA THR A 164 9.47 -8.14 -8.77
C THR A 164 10.71 -9.03 -8.73
N LEU A 165 11.87 -8.49 -8.35
CA LEU A 165 13.10 -9.28 -8.18
C LEU A 165 12.95 -10.32 -7.07
N MET A 166 12.34 -9.94 -5.96
CA MET A 166 12.14 -10.83 -4.82
C MET A 166 11.19 -11.98 -5.16
N LEU A 167 10.10 -11.72 -5.89
CA LEU A 167 9.21 -12.76 -6.38
C LEU A 167 9.94 -13.71 -7.33
N ALA A 168 10.76 -13.19 -8.25
CA ALA A 168 11.57 -14.03 -9.14
C ALA A 168 12.53 -14.94 -8.36
N ARG A 169 13.16 -14.43 -7.30
CA ARG A 169 14.02 -15.23 -6.40
C ARG A 169 13.21 -16.27 -5.62
N TYR A 170 12.02 -15.90 -5.13
CA TYR A 170 11.11 -16.80 -4.44
C TYR A 170 10.75 -18.00 -5.31
N LEU A 171 10.28 -17.75 -6.54
CA LEU A 171 9.92 -18.81 -7.49
C LEU A 171 11.12 -19.69 -7.86
N SER A 172 12.31 -19.10 -8.02
CA SER A 172 13.54 -19.85 -8.32
C SER A 172 13.94 -20.80 -7.19
N MET A 173 13.78 -20.36 -5.93
CA MET A 173 14.09 -21.17 -4.77
C MET A 173 13.03 -22.24 -4.51
N GLU A 174 11.75 -21.90 -4.70
CA GLU A 174 10.64 -22.86 -4.64
C GLU A 174 10.86 -24.02 -5.62
N GLN A 175 11.25 -23.71 -6.87
CA GLN A 175 11.62 -24.72 -7.86
C GLN A 175 12.79 -25.58 -7.37
N SER A 176 13.86 -24.95 -6.88
CA SER A 176 15.06 -25.67 -6.39
C SER A 176 14.74 -26.64 -5.24
N VAL A 177 13.79 -26.30 -4.38
CA VAL A 177 13.38 -27.13 -3.24
C VAL A 177 12.50 -28.30 -3.71
N MET A 178 11.60 -28.05 -4.66
CA MET A 178 10.79 -29.11 -5.27
C MET A 178 11.67 -30.16 -5.96
N ASP A 179 12.74 -29.72 -6.64
CA ASP A 179 13.69 -30.61 -7.31
C ASP A 179 14.46 -31.50 -6.30
N MET A 180 14.60 -31.06 -5.04
CA MET A 180 15.23 -31.83 -3.95
C MET A 180 14.27 -32.80 -3.25
N THR A 181 13.06 -33.03 -3.79
CA THR A 181 12.00 -33.88 -3.21
C THR A 181 11.51 -33.45 -1.82
N MET A 182 11.80 -32.21 -1.42
CA MET A 182 11.24 -31.64 -0.20
C MET A 182 9.81 -31.16 -0.45
N THR A 183 8.87 -31.61 0.37
CA THR A 183 7.43 -31.36 0.20
C THR A 183 6.97 -29.97 0.64
N SER A 184 7.84 -29.18 1.29
CA SER A 184 7.52 -27.79 1.64
C SER A 184 8.79 -26.97 1.88
N PHE A 185 8.79 -25.72 1.40
CA PHE A 185 9.74 -24.72 1.83
C PHE A 185 9.03 -23.72 2.75
N PRO A 186 9.38 -23.67 4.06
CA PRO A 186 8.69 -22.79 5.00
C PRO A 186 9.06 -21.30 4.84
N VAL A 187 9.85 -20.92 3.83
CA VAL A 187 10.29 -19.53 3.64
C VAL A 187 9.44 -18.86 2.56
N GLY A 188 8.21 -18.51 2.92
CA GLY A 188 7.36 -17.62 2.11
C GLY A 188 7.91 -16.18 2.05
N GLN A 189 8.79 -15.84 3.00
CA GLN A 189 9.29 -14.49 3.17
C GLN A 189 10.63 -14.45 3.90
N ALA A 190 11.56 -13.64 3.38
CA ALA A 190 12.84 -13.19 3.96
C ALA A 190 13.95 -13.05 2.90
N LEU A 191 13.67 -13.40 1.65
CA LEU A 191 14.65 -13.27 0.59
C LEU A 191 15.14 -11.83 0.45
N PRO A 192 16.43 -11.63 0.19
CA PRO A 192 16.96 -10.30 -0.08
C PRO A 192 16.43 -9.77 -1.41
N GLY A 193 16.25 -8.46 -1.51
CA GLY A 193 15.85 -7.76 -2.73
C GLY A 193 17.03 -7.13 -3.47
N ILE A 194 16.85 -5.94 -4.04
CA ILE A 194 17.94 -5.13 -4.62
C ILE A 194 18.74 -4.49 -3.49
N LEU A 195 18.05 -3.96 -2.48
CA LEU A 195 18.65 -3.32 -1.32
C LEU A 195 18.79 -4.29 -0.13
N GLY A 196 19.53 -3.85 0.88
CA GLY A 196 19.69 -4.55 2.15
C GLY A 196 20.80 -5.58 2.17
N ARG A 197 20.93 -6.20 3.35
CA ARG A 197 21.83 -7.33 3.59
C ARG A 197 21.54 -8.44 2.60
N ASP A 198 22.58 -8.93 1.95
CA ASP A 198 22.53 -9.97 0.91
C ASP A 198 21.72 -9.57 -0.35
N GLY A 199 21.38 -8.28 -0.48
CA GLY A 199 20.72 -7.70 -1.64
C GLY A 199 21.54 -7.77 -2.92
N TRP A 200 20.91 -7.52 -4.08
CA TRP A 200 21.60 -7.48 -5.36
C TRP A 200 22.76 -6.47 -5.37
N LEU A 201 22.57 -5.27 -4.83
CA LEU A 201 23.65 -4.28 -4.74
C LEU A 201 24.77 -4.72 -3.81
N ALA A 202 24.43 -5.29 -2.66
CA ALA A 202 25.42 -5.80 -1.71
C ALA A 202 26.29 -6.90 -2.37
N THR A 203 25.71 -7.72 -3.23
CA THR A 203 26.40 -8.85 -3.88
C THR A 203 27.18 -8.44 -5.13
N HIS A 204 26.67 -7.51 -5.95
CA HIS A 204 27.21 -7.23 -7.29
C HIS A 204 27.89 -5.87 -7.45
N VAL A 205 27.72 -4.93 -6.51
CA VAL A 205 28.26 -3.57 -6.65
C VAL A 205 29.19 -3.22 -5.48
N PRO A 206 30.51 -3.46 -5.61
CA PRO A 206 31.46 -3.32 -4.50
C PRO A 206 31.45 -1.95 -3.82
N VAL A 207 31.31 -0.86 -4.58
CA VAL A 207 31.32 0.49 -4.03
C VAL A 207 30.10 0.78 -3.15
N LEU A 208 28.95 0.17 -3.46
CA LEU A 208 27.69 0.37 -2.73
C LEU A 208 27.58 -0.58 -1.53
N ARG A 209 28.31 -1.71 -1.54
CA ARG A 209 28.39 -2.65 -0.40
C ARG A 209 28.87 -1.96 0.89
N ALA A 210 29.74 -0.96 0.76
CA ALA A 210 30.32 -0.26 1.91
C ALA A 210 29.38 0.77 2.55
N ILE A 211 28.25 1.12 1.91
CA ILE A 211 27.33 2.15 2.40
C ILE A 211 26.46 1.56 3.52
N PRO A 212 26.63 2.00 4.79
CA PRO A 212 25.79 1.53 5.89
C PRO A 212 24.33 1.92 5.62
N GLY A 213 23.40 1.04 5.96
CA GLY A 213 21.99 1.29 5.65
C GLY A 213 21.57 0.64 4.34
N LEU A 214 22.28 0.96 3.25
CA LEU A 214 21.90 0.55 1.90
C LEU A 214 22.11 -0.95 1.66
N ALA A 215 23.25 -1.48 2.06
CA ALA A 215 23.66 -2.87 1.82
C ALA A 215 23.72 -3.73 3.10
N SER A 216 23.45 -3.16 4.27
CA SER A 216 23.64 -3.82 5.56
C SER A 216 22.38 -3.99 6.42
N LEU A 217 21.31 -3.24 6.12
CA LEU A 217 20.05 -3.35 6.86
C LEU A 217 19.34 -4.68 6.57
N PRO A 218 18.70 -5.29 7.58
CA PRO A 218 17.86 -6.44 7.36
C PRO A 218 16.66 -6.08 6.47
N ARG A 219 16.14 -7.05 5.72
CA ARG A 219 14.97 -6.90 4.83
C ARG A 219 13.81 -6.15 5.50
N VAL A 220 13.50 -6.48 6.75
CA VAL A 220 12.40 -5.84 7.51
C VAL A 220 12.55 -4.31 7.56
N MET A 221 13.76 -3.79 7.71
CA MET A 221 14.02 -2.36 7.74
C MET A 221 14.05 -1.73 6.36
N ILE A 222 14.59 -2.42 5.36
CA ILE A 222 14.54 -1.96 3.97
C ILE A 222 13.10 -1.79 3.52
N HIS A 223 12.28 -2.81 3.76
CA HIS A 223 10.87 -2.83 3.40
C HIS A 223 10.07 -1.75 4.17
N PHE A 224 10.36 -1.58 5.47
CA PHE A 224 9.77 -0.49 6.25
C PHE A 224 10.15 0.88 5.68
N ASN A 225 11.42 1.10 5.31
CA ASN A 225 11.87 2.36 4.73
C ASN A 225 11.20 2.66 3.39
N TRP A 226 11.01 1.64 2.54
CA TRP A 226 10.23 1.78 1.32
C TRP A 226 8.81 2.29 1.61
N ASN A 227 8.10 1.65 2.54
CA ASN A 227 6.74 2.02 2.92
C ASN A 227 6.65 3.43 3.54
N VAL A 228 7.60 3.79 4.41
CA VAL A 228 7.68 5.16 4.98
C VAL A 228 7.89 6.18 3.88
N GLY A 229 8.77 5.90 2.91
CA GLY A 229 8.99 6.77 1.76
C GLY A 229 7.74 6.89 0.88
N GLU A 230 7.06 5.78 0.58
CA GLU A 230 5.80 5.77 -0.17
C GLU A 230 4.75 6.62 0.50
N MET A 231 4.52 6.41 1.80
CA MET A 231 3.52 7.18 2.54
C MET A 231 3.89 8.66 2.63
N THR A 232 5.17 8.98 2.84
CA THR A 232 5.66 10.36 2.91
C THR A 232 5.46 11.09 1.57
N PHE A 233 5.92 10.49 0.47
CA PHE A 233 5.76 11.10 -0.85
C PHE A 233 4.29 11.11 -1.29
N LEU A 234 3.49 10.11 -0.91
CA LEU A 234 2.05 10.09 -1.17
C LEU A 234 1.36 11.27 -0.48
N LEU A 235 1.64 11.51 0.80
CA LEU A 235 1.07 12.65 1.54
C LEU A 235 1.48 13.99 0.94
N LEU A 236 2.76 14.17 0.60
CA LEU A 236 3.27 15.40 0.01
C LEU A 236 2.69 15.64 -1.40
N ALA A 237 2.66 14.60 -2.24
CA ALA A 237 2.08 14.66 -3.57
C ALA A 237 0.58 14.93 -3.51
N ALA A 238 -0.14 14.26 -2.60
CA ALA A 238 -1.57 14.45 -2.38
C ALA A 238 -1.85 15.90 -1.96
N ARG A 239 -1.09 16.43 -0.99
CA ARG A 239 -1.24 17.82 -0.52
C ARG A 239 -1.06 18.82 -1.66
N ALA A 240 -0.02 18.63 -2.47
CA ALA A 240 0.30 19.55 -3.56
C ALA A 240 -0.62 19.39 -4.78
N GLY A 241 -1.13 18.18 -5.02
CA GLY A 241 -1.86 17.81 -6.24
C GLY A 241 -3.38 17.82 -6.10
N LEU A 242 -3.94 17.70 -4.88
CA LEU A 242 -5.38 17.62 -4.66
C LEU A 242 -6.18 18.78 -5.29
N PRO A 243 -5.75 20.06 -5.22
CA PRO A 243 -6.47 21.15 -5.91
C PRO A 243 -6.60 20.95 -7.41
N ARG A 244 -5.59 20.34 -8.05
CA ARG A 244 -5.60 20.05 -9.49
C ARG A 244 -6.52 18.89 -9.84
N LEU A 245 -6.63 17.89 -8.95
CA LEU A 245 -7.57 16.79 -9.14
C LEU A 245 -9.04 17.21 -8.99
N LEU A 246 -9.29 18.22 -8.15
CA LEU A 246 -10.62 18.79 -7.92
C LEU A 246 -11.03 19.82 -8.98
N SER A 247 -10.07 20.33 -9.76
CA SER A 247 -10.36 21.25 -10.84
C SER A 247 -11.00 20.48 -12.00
N PRO A 248 -12.11 20.96 -12.59
CA PRO A 248 -12.64 20.34 -13.80
C PRO A 248 -11.53 20.31 -14.86
N PRO A 249 -11.46 19.26 -15.71
CA PRO A 249 -10.51 19.25 -16.81
C PRO A 249 -10.73 20.52 -17.63
N LEU A 250 -9.64 21.25 -17.91
CA LEU A 250 -9.71 22.41 -18.80
C LEU A 250 -10.47 21.98 -20.06
N PRO A 251 -11.48 22.75 -20.51
CA PRO A 251 -12.14 22.42 -21.75
C PRO A 251 -11.06 22.26 -22.82
N PHE A 252 -11.13 21.15 -23.57
CA PHE A 252 -10.27 20.99 -24.75
C PHE A 252 -10.38 22.29 -25.55
N PRO A 253 -9.26 22.88 -26.00
CA PRO A 253 -9.33 24.04 -26.86
C PRO A 253 -10.25 23.66 -28.00
N LYS A 254 -11.42 24.32 -28.08
CA LYS A 254 -12.27 24.20 -29.26
C LYS A 254 -11.36 24.58 -30.40
N ASP A 255 -11.21 23.68 -31.35
CA ASP A 255 -10.43 23.91 -32.56
C ASP A 255 -11.07 25.12 -33.27
N THR A 256 -10.58 26.32 -32.98
CA THR A 256 -11.03 27.56 -33.61
C THR A 256 -10.39 27.71 -34.98
N ARG A 257 -10.21 26.61 -35.71
CA ARG A 257 -9.88 26.70 -37.12
C ARG A 257 -11.10 27.30 -37.82
N PRO A 258 -10.97 28.50 -38.43
CA PRO A 258 -12.03 28.99 -39.29
C PRO A 258 -12.20 27.97 -40.42
N HIS A 259 -13.44 27.53 -40.61
CA HIS A 259 -13.82 26.85 -41.84
C HIS A 259 -13.86 27.92 -42.93
N ASP A 260 -12.72 28.13 -43.59
CA ASP A 260 -12.62 28.87 -44.85
C ASP A 260 -12.85 27.90 -46.03
#